data_AF-G5JW50-F1
#
_entry.id   AF-G5JW50-F1
#
_cell.length_a   1.000
_cell.length_b   1.000
_cell.length_c   1.000
_cell.angle_alpha   90.00
_cell.angle_beta   90.00
_cell.angle_gamma   90.00
#
_symmetry.space_group_name_H-M   'P 1'
#
loop_
_entity.id
_entity.type
_entity.pdbx_description
1 polymer ?
#
loop_
_entity_poly.entity_id
_entity_poly.type
_entity_poly.pdbx_seq_one_letter_code
_entity_poly.pdbx_strand_id
1 'polypeptide(L)'
;MTKTLPYLQVALDHSDLKGAIAAAVSVGEEVDVIEAGTVCLLQVGSELVEVLRSLFPKKIIVADTKCADAGGTVAKNNAKRGADWMTCICCATIPTMAAARKAIEEVNPDKGEIQIELYGDWTFEQAQQWLDAGISQAIYHQSRDALLAGETWGEKDLNKVKKLIDMGFRVSVTGGLSVDTLKLFEGVDVFTFIAGRGITEAEDPAASARAFKDEIKRIWG
;
A
#
# COMPACT_ATOMS: atom_id res chain seq x y z
N MET A 1 4.50 4.98 23.46
CA MET A 1 3.81 5.28 22.19
C MET A 1 2.56 4.43 22.17
N THR A 2 1.39 5.03 22.01
CA THR A 2 0.14 4.27 21.84
C THR A 2 0.24 3.49 20.53
N LYS A 3 0.27 2.16 20.60
CA LYS A 3 0.40 1.29 19.44
C LYS A 3 -0.87 1.47 18.59
N THR A 4 -0.73 1.97 17.37
CA THR A 4 -1.83 2.07 16.41
C THR A 4 -2.05 0.69 15.79
N LEU A 5 -3.31 0.28 15.64
CA LEU A 5 -3.65 -0.95 14.93
C LEU A 5 -3.12 -0.90 13.49
N PRO A 6 -2.70 -2.04 12.91
CA PRO A 6 -2.43 -2.13 11.49
C PRO A 6 -3.61 -1.62 10.66
N TYR A 7 -3.33 -0.88 9.60
CA TYR A 7 -4.37 -0.47 8.65
C TYR A 7 -4.83 -1.64 7.79
N LEU A 8 -6.10 -1.62 7.39
CA LEU A 8 -6.61 -2.36 6.24
C LEU A 8 -6.63 -1.44 5.03
N GLN A 9 -5.93 -1.85 3.98
CA GLN A 9 -5.91 -1.21 2.68
C GLN A 9 -6.61 -2.08 1.64
N VAL A 10 -7.38 -1.46 0.75
CA VAL A 10 -7.90 -2.11 -0.47
C VAL A 10 -7.17 -1.61 -1.71
N ALA A 11 -6.62 -2.55 -2.50
CA ALA A 11 -6.03 -2.32 -3.80
C ALA A 11 -7.08 -2.48 -4.92
N LEU A 12 -7.21 -1.46 -5.76
CA LEU A 12 -8.15 -1.42 -6.88
C LEU A 12 -7.42 -1.69 -8.21
N ASP A 13 -7.07 -2.94 -8.49
CA ASP A 13 -6.37 -3.37 -9.71
C ASP A 13 -7.29 -3.73 -10.88
N HIS A 14 -8.41 -3.01 -11.01
CA HIS A 14 -9.36 -3.23 -12.09
C HIS A 14 -8.83 -2.66 -13.41
N SER A 15 -9.21 -3.27 -14.53
CA SER A 15 -8.80 -2.77 -15.87
C SER A 15 -9.72 -1.67 -16.44
N ASP A 16 -10.73 -1.24 -15.68
CA ASP A 16 -11.66 -0.18 -16.04
C ASP A 16 -12.11 0.66 -14.82
N LEU A 17 -12.62 1.86 -15.12
CA LEU A 17 -13.00 2.86 -14.10
C LEU A 17 -14.21 2.41 -13.28
N LYS A 18 -15.17 1.72 -13.92
CA LYS A 18 -16.43 1.33 -13.30
C LYS A 18 -16.19 0.30 -12.21
N GLY A 19 -15.36 -0.71 -12.49
CA GLY A 19 -14.97 -1.76 -11.54
C GLY A 19 -14.27 -1.16 -10.33
N ALA A 20 -13.28 -0.29 -10.56
CA ALA A 20 -12.55 0.37 -9.47
C ALA A 20 -13.47 1.19 -8.55
N ILE A 21 -14.35 2.02 -9.11
CA ILE A 21 -15.29 2.83 -8.33
C ILE A 21 -16.29 1.93 -7.59
N ALA A 22 -16.86 0.92 -8.25
CA ALA A 22 -17.83 0.02 -7.63
C ALA A 22 -17.23 -0.74 -6.43
N ALA A 23 -16.00 -1.25 -6.58
CA ALA A 23 -15.28 -1.91 -5.50
C ALA A 23 -14.90 -0.95 -4.37
N ALA A 24 -14.47 0.28 -4.69
CA ALA A 24 -14.18 1.28 -3.67
C ALA A 24 -15.42 1.63 -2.84
N VAL A 25 -16.57 1.83 -3.49
CA VAL A 25 -17.84 2.13 -2.82
C VAL A 25 -18.33 0.97 -1.94
N SER A 26 -18.09 -0.28 -2.34
CA SER A 26 -18.57 -1.43 -1.57
C SER A 26 -17.81 -1.67 -0.27
N VAL A 27 -16.55 -1.22 -0.15
CA VAL A 27 -15.72 -1.47 1.05
C VAL A 27 -15.18 -0.21 1.73
N GLY A 28 -15.31 0.96 1.11
CA GLY A 28 -14.61 2.18 1.51
C GLY A 28 -14.87 2.63 2.94
N GLU A 29 -16.07 2.37 3.48
CA GLU A 29 -16.40 2.69 4.87
C GLU A 29 -15.66 1.80 5.88
N GLU A 30 -15.36 0.55 5.52
CA GLU A 30 -14.75 -0.46 6.40
C GLU A 30 -13.21 -0.44 6.41
N VAL A 31 -12.59 0.05 5.33
CA VAL A 31 -11.12 0.11 5.17
C VAL A 31 -10.53 1.43 5.63
N ASP A 32 -9.24 1.48 5.97
CA ASP A 32 -8.56 2.72 6.37
C ASP A 32 -7.92 3.44 5.17
N VAL A 33 -7.46 2.66 4.19
CA VAL A 33 -6.70 3.12 3.02
C VAL A 33 -7.33 2.58 1.73
N ILE A 34 -7.42 3.43 0.71
CA ILE A 34 -7.94 3.06 -0.62
C ILE A 34 -6.85 3.37 -1.65
N GLU A 35 -6.46 2.36 -2.43
CA GLU A 35 -5.38 2.45 -3.39
C GLU A 35 -5.92 2.35 -4.82
N ALA A 36 -5.62 3.38 -5.64
CA ALA A 36 -5.73 3.28 -7.09
C ALA A 36 -4.51 2.52 -7.61
N GLY A 37 -4.69 1.23 -7.88
CA GLY A 37 -3.63 0.30 -8.27
C GLY A 37 -3.01 0.63 -9.63
N THR A 38 -1.75 0.23 -9.85
CA THR A 38 -0.99 0.50 -11.08
C THR A 38 -1.76 0.08 -12.34
N VAL A 39 -2.37 -1.12 -12.33
CA VAL A 39 -3.14 -1.63 -13.47
C VAL A 39 -4.26 -0.68 -13.84
N CYS A 40 -4.99 -0.17 -12.84
CA CYS A 40 -6.12 0.73 -13.08
C CYS A 40 -5.64 2.11 -13.54
N LEU A 41 -4.63 2.69 -12.88
CA LEU A 41 -4.10 4.00 -13.25
C LEU A 41 -3.56 4.04 -14.68
N LEU A 42 -2.93 2.96 -15.16
CA LEU A 42 -2.49 2.86 -16.56
C LEU A 42 -3.65 2.81 -17.56
N GLN A 43 -4.82 2.32 -17.14
CA GLN A 43 -6.00 2.21 -17.99
C GLN A 43 -6.83 3.49 -18.02
N VAL A 44 -6.97 4.17 -16.88
CA VAL A 44 -7.96 5.25 -16.71
C VAL A 44 -7.35 6.60 -16.34
N GLY A 45 -6.04 6.65 -16.05
CA GLY A 45 -5.35 7.86 -15.65
C GLY A 45 -5.69 8.33 -14.23
N SER A 46 -5.15 9.50 -13.86
CA SER A 46 -5.19 10.02 -12.48
C SER A 46 -6.50 10.71 -12.08
N GLU A 47 -7.48 10.83 -12.98
CA GLU A 47 -8.82 11.33 -12.59
C GLU A 47 -9.49 10.38 -11.58
N LEU A 48 -9.18 9.07 -11.62
CA LEU A 48 -9.62 8.11 -10.60
C LEU A 48 -9.21 8.54 -9.19
N VAL A 49 -7.99 9.08 -9.00
CA VAL A 49 -7.51 9.53 -7.68
C VAL A 49 -8.40 10.65 -7.13
N GLU A 50 -8.83 11.57 -7.98
CA GLU A 50 -9.73 12.67 -7.60
C GLU A 50 -11.15 12.20 -7.31
N VAL A 51 -11.65 11.24 -8.10
CA VAL A 51 -12.94 10.60 -7.82
C VAL A 51 -12.93 9.90 -6.46
N LEU A 52 -11.87 9.13 -6.15
CA LEU A 52 -11.72 8.48 -4.85
C LEU A 52 -11.64 9.52 -3.71
N ARG A 53 -10.92 10.64 -3.90
CA ARG A 53 -10.85 11.71 -2.90
C ARG A 53 -12.21 12.37 -2.65
N SER A 54 -12.98 12.58 -3.71
CA SER A 54 -14.34 13.13 -3.61
C SER A 54 -15.28 12.21 -2.83
N LEU A 55 -15.23 10.90 -3.11
CA LEU A 55 -16.05 9.90 -2.41
C LEU A 55 -15.60 9.70 -0.95
N PHE A 56 -14.29 9.73 -0.70
CA PHE A 56 -13.69 9.38 0.59
C PHE A 56 -12.79 10.50 1.14
N PRO A 57 -13.35 11.65 1.54
CA PRO A 57 -12.57 12.85 1.89
C PRO A 57 -11.65 12.67 3.09
N LYS A 58 -11.93 11.69 3.97
CA LYS A 58 -11.16 11.45 5.20
C LYS A 58 -10.23 10.24 5.13
N LYS A 59 -10.40 9.35 4.14
CA LYS A 59 -9.58 8.14 4.01
C LYS A 59 -8.19 8.51 3.48
N ILE A 60 -7.23 7.63 3.73
CA ILE A 60 -5.91 7.72 3.10
C ILE A 60 -6.07 7.22 1.66
N ILE A 61 -5.55 7.98 0.70
CA ILE A 61 -5.60 7.61 -0.72
C ILE A 61 -4.19 7.39 -1.26
N VAL A 62 -3.99 6.23 -1.90
CA VAL A 62 -2.73 5.86 -2.53
C VAL A 62 -2.86 5.94 -4.04
N ALA A 63 -1.91 6.62 -4.70
CA ALA A 63 -1.70 6.50 -6.14
C ALA A 63 -0.54 5.53 -6.38
N ASP A 64 -0.86 4.28 -6.71
CA ASP A 64 0.16 3.25 -6.96
C ASP A 64 0.69 3.35 -8.38
N THR A 65 1.63 4.28 -8.58
CA THR A 65 2.21 4.55 -9.90
C THR A 65 3.42 3.70 -10.22
N LYS A 66 4.02 3.06 -9.20
CA LYS A 66 5.34 2.41 -9.30
C LYS A 66 6.36 3.31 -10.02
N CYS A 67 6.35 4.59 -9.67
CA CYS A 67 7.12 5.63 -10.35
C CYS A 67 8.61 5.29 -10.39
N ALA A 68 9.17 5.20 -11.60
CA ALA A 68 10.58 4.87 -11.84
C ALA A 68 11.44 6.10 -12.20
N ASP A 69 10.84 7.12 -12.82
CA ASP A 69 11.49 8.35 -13.25
C ASP A 69 10.51 9.53 -13.25
N ALA A 70 11.02 10.75 -13.44
CA ALA A 70 10.25 12.00 -13.41
C ALA A 70 9.47 12.18 -12.09
N GLY A 71 10.08 11.77 -10.98
CA GLY A 71 9.42 11.65 -9.66
C GLY A 71 8.66 12.91 -9.23
N GLY A 72 9.27 14.09 -9.38
CA GLY A 72 8.61 15.35 -9.03
C GLY A 72 7.35 15.64 -9.87
N THR A 73 7.34 15.27 -11.15
CA THR A 73 6.18 15.45 -12.03
C THR A 73 5.08 14.46 -11.67
N VAL A 74 5.40 13.17 -11.55
CA VAL A 74 4.41 12.12 -11.27
C VAL A 74 3.78 12.30 -9.89
N ALA A 75 4.60 12.63 -8.87
CA ALA A 75 4.12 12.94 -7.52
C ALA A 75 3.18 14.15 -7.52
N LYS A 76 3.59 15.27 -8.13
CA LYS A 76 2.76 16.48 -8.17
C LYS A 76 1.43 16.26 -8.91
N ASN A 77 1.45 15.46 -9.98
CA ASN A 77 0.25 15.15 -10.76
C ASN A 77 -0.79 14.39 -9.92
N ASN A 78 -0.36 13.43 -9.10
CA ASN A 78 -1.27 12.65 -8.25
C ASN A 78 -1.63 13.38 -6.95
N ALA A 79 -0.68 14.10 -6.34
CA ALA A 79 -0.94 14.89 -5.14
C ALA A 79 -2.01 15.96 -5.38
N LYS A 80 -1.98 16.63 -6.54
CA LYS A 80 -3.03 17.60 -6.93
C LYS A 80 -4.42 16.99 -7.11
N ARG A 81 -4.49 15.69 -7.41
CA ARG A 81 -5.75 14.93 -7.48
C ARG A 81 -6.19 14.45 -6.09
N GLY A 82 -5.38 14.65 -5.06
CA GLY A 82 -5.72 14.36 -3.66
C GLY A 82 -5.11 13.07 -3.12
N ALA A 83 -4.06 12.51 -3.75
CA ALA A 83 -3.30 11.42 -3.16
C ALA A 83 -2.59 11.87 -1.87
N ASP A 84 -2.63 11.01 -0.85
CA ASP A 84 -1.80 11.13 0.36
C ASP A 84 -0.47 10.42 0.14
N TRP A 85 -0.51 9.20 -0.38
CA TRP A 85 0.68 8.40 -0.62
C TRP A 85 0.85 8.10 -2.11
N MET A 86 2.11 7.95 -2.55
CA MET A 86 2.43 7.50 -3.90
C MET A 86 3.55 6.46 -3.86
N THR A 87 3.44 5.43 -4.70
CA THR A 87 4.49 4.40 -4.79
C THR A 87 5.59 4.78 -5.77
N CYS A 88 6.84 4.52 -5.39
CA CYS A 88 8.01 4.48 -6.26
C CYS A 88 8.53 3.03 -6.32
N ILE A 89 8.90 2.55 -7.50
CA ILE A 89 9.52 1.22 -7.63
C ILE A 89 10.94 1.26 -7.06
N CYS A 90 11.40 0.17 -6.41
CA CYS A 90 12.69 0.13 -5.73
C CYS A 90 13.92 0.33 -6.64
N CYS A 91 13.78 0.20 -7.96
CA CYS A 91 14.84 0.51 -8.92
C CYS A 91 14.91 1.99 -9.33
N ALA A 92 13.97 2.83 -8.88
CA ALA A 92 14.07 4.28 -9.05
C ALA A 92 15.32 4.82 -8.33
N THR A 93 15.94 5.86 -8.89
CA THR A 93 17.14 6.44 -8.28
C THR A 93 16.79 7.27 -7.04
N ILE A 94 17.73 7.42 -6.11
CA ILE A 94 17.56 8.29 -4.93
C ILE A 94 17.16 9.73 -5.34
N PRO A 95 17.77 10.37 -6.37
CA PRO A 95 17.30 11.66 -6.86
C PRO A 95 15.84 11.67 -7.32
N THR A 96 15.39 10.63 -8.04
CA THR A 96 13.98 10.49 -8.46
C THR A 96 13.05 10.40 -7.24
N MET A 97 13.38 9.53 -6.29
CA MET A 97 12.60 9.33 -5.07
C MET A 97 12.54 10.60 -4.21
N ALA A 98 13.67 11.30 -4.05
CA ALA A 98 13.74 12.56 -3.32
C ALA A 98 12.92 13.68 -3.99
N ALA A 99 12.94 13.75 -5.33
CA ALA A 99 12.10 14.69 -6.08
C ALA A 99 10.61 14.38 -5.93
N ALA A 100 10.23 13.10 -5.95
CA ALA A 100 8.86 12.67 -5.71
C ALA A 100 8.38 13.05 -4.30
N ARG A 101 9.18 12.72 -3.27
CA ARG A 101 8.88 13.06 -1.87
C ARG A 101 8.68 14.56 -1.68
N LYS A 102 9.62 15.38 -2.17
CA LYS A 102 9.50 16.83 -2.10
C LYS A 102 8.20 17.33 -2.74
N ALA A 103 7.85 16.83 -3.93
CA ALA A 103 6.69 17.31 -4.66
C ALA A 103 5.35 16.89 -4.03
N ILE A 104 5.24 15.71 -3.41
CA ILE A 104 4.02 15.30 -2.71
C ILE A 104 3.85 16.06 -1.39
N GLU A 105 4.92 16.25 -0.62
CA GLU A 105 4.91 17.06 0.62
C GLU A 105 4.60 18.54 0.35
N GLU A 106 5.08 19.11 -0.76
CA GLU A 106 4.75 20.49 -1.16
C GLU A 106 3.25 20.72 -1.37
N VAL A 107 2.52 19.70 -1.82
CA VAL A 107 1.07 19.79 -2.09
C VAL A 107 0.25 19.30 -0.89
N ASN A 108 0.75 18.30 -0.17
CA ASN A 108 0.08 17.66 0.97
C ASN A 108 1.06 17.52 2.15
N PRO A 109 1.38 18.59 2.87
CA PRO A 109 2.41 18.56 3.92
C PRO A 109 2.01 17.73 5.14
N ASP A 110 0.72 17.45 5.33
CA ASP A 110 0.21 16.73 6.50
C ASP A 110 0.29 15.21 6.35
N LYS A 111 0.16 14.69 5.11
CA LYS A 111 0.06 13.25 4.84
C LYS A 111 0.87 12.77 3.64
N GLY A 112 1.49 13.68 2.90
CA GLY A 112 2.19 13.44 1.65
C GLY A 112 3.42 12.56 1.85
N GLU A 113 3.38 11.32 1.36
CA GLU A 113 4.49 10.38 1.55
C GLU A 113 4.77 9.51 0.31
N ILE A 114 6.01 9.03 0.22
CA ILE A 114 6.42 8.02 -0.77
C ILE A 114 6.49 6.65 -0.10
N GLN A 115 6.05 5.63 -0.82
CA GLN A 115 6.17 4.22 -0.43
C GLN A 115 7.04 3.50 -1.44
N ILE A 116 8.03 2.72 -0.97
CA ILE A 116 8.90 1.95 -1.86
C ILE A 116 8.27 0.59 -2.16
N GLU A 117 7.98 0.35 -3.43
CA GLU A 117 7.51 -0.95 -3.94
C GLU A 117 8.67 -1.91 -4.14
N LEU A 118 8.69 -3.02 -3.39
CA LEU A 118 9.82 -3.95 -3.35
C LEU A 118 9.67 -5.08 -4.37
N TYR A 119 10.49 -5.03 -5.42
CA TYR A 119 10.54 -6.04 -6.48
C TYR A 119 11.98 -6.43 -6.84
N GLY A 120 12.17 -7.69 -7.24
CA GLY A 120 13.48 -8.19 -7.66
C GLY A 120 14.51 -8.24 -6.53
N ASP A 121 15.78 -8.06 -6.88
CA ASP A 121 16.94 -8.26 -6.01
C ASP A 121 17.37 -6.98 -5.28
N TRP A 122 16.43 -6.33 -4.59
CA TRP A 122 16.74 -5.19 -3.73
C TRP A 122 17.58 -5.60 -2.51
N THR A 123 18.34 -4.66 -1.95
CA THR A 123 19.23 -4.91 -0.80
C THR A 123 18.90 -4.06 0.42
N PHE A 124 19.35 -4.48 1.60
CA PHE A 124 19.18 -3.68 2.82
C PHE A 124 20.03 -2.40 2.81
N GLU A 125 21.12 -2.36 2.04
CA GLU A 125 21.91 -1.16 1.80
C GLU A 125 21.11 -0.14 0.97
N GLN A 126 20.35 -0.59 -0.04
CA GLN A 126 19.41 0.28 -0.75
C GLN A 126 18.29 0.75 0.18
N ALA A 127 17.77 -0.13 1.03
CA ALA A 127 16.76 0.25 2.02
C ALA A 127 17.25 1.34 2.98
N GLN A 128 18.51 1.27 3.43
CA GLN A 128 19.10 2.35 4.22
C GLN A 128 19.15 3.67 3.45
N GLN A 129 19.49 3.65 2.15
CA GLN A 129 19.49 4.87 1.33
C GLN A 129 18.11 5.50 1.19
N TRP A 130 17.03 4.72 1.17
CA TRP A 130 15.66 5.25 1.15
C TRP A 130 15.33 5.96 2.47
N LEU A 131 15.71 5.39 3.61
CA LEU A 131 15.57 6.03 4.93
C LEU A 131 16.37 7.34 4.99
N ASP A 132 17.62 7.32 4.53
CA ASP A 132 18.49 8.49 4.49
C ASP A 132 17.91 9.60 3.57
N ALA A 133 17.15 9.22 2.54
CA ALA A 133 16.41 10.13 1.67
C ALA A 133 15.08 10.64 2.27
N GLY A 134 14.73 10.21 3.49
CA GLY A 134 13.52 10.58 4.22
C GLY A 134 12.29 9.74 3.87
N ILE A 135 12.47 8.55 3.27
CA ILE A 135 11.37 7.66 2.87
C ILE A 135 11.34 6.46 3.80
N SER A 136 10.27 6.32 4.57
CA SER A 136 10.15 5.34 5.67
C SER A 136 8.97 4.38 5.52
N GLN A 137 8.41 4.26 4.32
CA GLN A 137 7.40 3.24 4.00
C GLN A 137 7.90 2.31 2.91
N ALA A 138 7.64 1.01 3.09
CA ALA A 138 7.95 -0.02 2.11
C ALA A 138 6.78 -1.00 1.97
N ILE A 139 6.55 -1.48 0.75
CA ILE A 139 5.52 -2.46 0.42
C ILE A 139 6.22 -3.78 0.09
N TYR A 140 6.01 -4.79 0.93
CA TYR A 140 6.55 -6.13 0.76
C TYR A 140 5.49 -7.08 0.21
N HIS A 141 5.80 -7.72 -0.91
CA HIS A 141 4.95 -8.73 -1.53
C HIS A 141 5.32 -10.13 -1.05
N GLN A 142 4.31 -10.96 -0.74
CA GLN A 142 4.54 -12.41 -0.71
C GLN A 142 5.13 -12.85 -2.05
N SER A 143 6.13 -13.74 -2.02
CA SER A 143 6.71 -14.30 -3.24
C SER A 143 5.62 -14.86 -4.15
N ARG A 144 5.60 -14.42 -5.42
CA ARG A 144 4.62 -14.87 -6.41
C ARG A 144 4.77 -16.36 -6.70
N ASP A 145 6.00 -16.86 -6.71
CA ASP A 145 6.30 -18.28 -6.92
C ASP A 145 5.80 -19.12 -5.74
N ALA A 146 5.99 -18.63 -4.51
CA ALA A 146 5.44 -19.25 -3.31
C ALA A 146 3.90 -19.27 -3.35
N LEU A 147 3.27 -18.14 -3.70
CA LEU A 147 1.82 -18.03 -3.83
C LEU A 147 1.27 -19.01 -4.88
N LEU A 148 1.91 -19.13 -6.04
CA LEU A 148 1.50 -20.06 -7.11
C LEU A 148 1.77 -21.52 -6.75
N ALA A 149 2.76 -21.80 -5.91
CA ALA A 149 3.04 -23.11 -5.35
C ALA A 149 2.11 -23.50 -4.18
N GLY A 150 1.18 -22.61 -3.79
CA GLY A 150 0.27 -22.82 -2.66
C GLY A 150 0.93 -22.63 -1.29
N GLU A 151 2.14 -22.07 -1.26
CA GLU A 151 2.82 -21.72 -0.02
C GLU A 151 2.22 -20.45 0.59
N THR A 152 2.14 -20.42 1.92
CA THR A 152 1.75 -19.24 2.69
C THR A 152 2.98 -18.40 3.04
N TRP A 153 2.78 -17.30 3.77
CA TRP A 153 3.89 -16.54 4.35
C TRP A 153 4.77 -17.46 5.20
N GLY A 154 6.05 -17.57 4.83
CA GLY A 154 7.05 -18.37 5.52
C GLY A 154 8.07 -17.53 6.28
N GLU A 155 8.88 -18.19 7.10
CA GLU A 155 9.93 -17.55 7.92
C GLU A 155 10.87 -16.64 7.12
N LYS A 156 11.21 -17.00 5.88
CA LYS A 156 12.07 -16.18 5.03
C LYS A 156 11.48 -14.79 4.77
N ASP A 157 10.19 -14.72 4.43
CA ASP A 157 9.50 -13.46 4.16
C ASP A 157 9.27 -12.68 5.45
N LEU A 158 8.80 -13.35 6.51
CA LEU A 158 8.58 -12.73 7.81
C LEU A 158 9.88 -12.15 8.39
N ASN A 159 11.02 -12.80 8.21
CA ASN A 159 12.32 -12.29 8.65
C ASN A 159 12.75 -11.03 7.88
N LYS A 160 12.45 -10.94 6.58
CA LYS A 160 12.70 -9.71 5.81
C LYS A 160 11.79 -8.57 6.25
N VAL A 161 10.50 -8.86 6.48
CA VAL A 161 9.53 -7.88 7.02
C VAL A 161 9.99 -7.36 8.38
N LYS A 162 10.31 -8.26 9.32
CA LYS A 162 10.83 -7.89 10.65
C LYS A 162 12.10 -7.04 10.55
N LYS A 163 13.05 -7.42 9.69
CA LYS A 163 14.27 -6.64 9.51
C LYS A 163 14.02 -5.24 8.96
N LEU A 164 13.09 -5.06 8.02
CA LEU A 164 12.70 -3.72 7.54
C LEU A 164 12.05 -2.89 8.65
N ILE A 165 11.18 -3.50 9.46
CA ILE A 165 10.59 -2.85 10.64
C ILE A 165 11.69 -2.41 11.62
N ASP A 166 12.64 -3.30 11.93
CA ASP A 166 13.77 -3.03 12.83
C ASP A 166 14.68 -1.89 12.32
N MET A 167 14.78 -1.72 11.00
CA MET A 167 15.49 -0.59 10.38
C MET A 167 14.74 0.75 10.52
N GLY A 168 13.44 0.72 10.85
CA GLY A 168 12.60 1.90 11.03
C GLY A 168 11.56 2.13 9.92
N PHE A 169 11.31 1.14 9.06
CA PHE A 169 10.22 1.23 8.08
C PHE A 169 8.86 0.92 8.71
N ARG A 170 7.86 1.68 8.28
CA ARG A 170 6.46 1.26 8.30
C ARG A 170 6.21 0.32 7.12
N VAL A 171 6.12 -0.98 7.40
CA VAL A 171 6.03 -2.01 6.36
C VAL A 171 4.58 -2.38 6.10
N SER A 172 4.15 -2.19 4.85
CA SER A 172 2.90 -2.74 4.34
C SER A 172 3.17 -4.10 3.71
N VAL A 173 2.26 -5.06 3.92
CA VAL A 173 2.38 -6.41 3.35
C VAL A 173 1.19 -6.74 2.46
N THR A 174 1.44 -7.46 1.37
CA THR A 174 0.41 -7.82 0.39
C THR A 174 0.66 -9.21 -0.23
N GLY A 175 -0.40 -9.84 -0.75
CA GLY A 175 -0.35 -11.17 -1.35
C GLY A 175 -0.69 -12.30 -0.36
N GLY A 176 -1.60 -13.19 -0.77
CA GLY A 176 -1.99 -14.37 0.01
C GLY A 176 -2.64 -14.06 1.37
N LEU A 177 -3.24 -12.88 1.53
CA LEU A 177 -3.85 -12.43 2.78
C LEU A 177 -5.35 -12.77 2.84
N SER A 178 -5.75 -13.37 3.94
CA SER A 178 -7.14 -13.58 4.38
C SER A 178 -7.22 -13.42 5.91
N VAL A 179 -8.44 -13.45 6.45
CA VAL A 179 -8.68 -13.48 7.90
C VAL A 179 -7.85 -14.59 8.57
N ASP A 180 -7.83 -15.79 8.00
CA ASP A 180 -7.14 -16.94 8.58
C ASP A 180 -5.61 -16.83 8.59
N THR A 181 -5.03 -16.08 7.64
CA THR A 181 -3.58 -15.93 7.50
C THR A 181 -3.02 -14.80 8.35
N LEU A 182 -3.85 -13.89 8.88
CA LEU A 182 -3.39 -12.76 9.69
C LEU A 182 -2.60 -13.20 10.92
N LYS A 183 -2.98 -14.33 11.53
CA LYS A 183 -2.27 -14.93 12.68
C LYS A 183 -0.79 -15.26 12.40
N LEU A 184 -0.39 -15.42 11.14
CA LEU A 184 1.01 -15.64 10.77
C LEU A 184 1.91 -14.43 11.09
N PHE A 185 1.32 -13.25 11.23
CA PHE A 185 1.99 -12.01 11.56
C PHE A 185 1.89 -11.64 13.05
N GLU A 186 1.34 -12.51 13.89
CA GLU A 186 1.24 -12.24 15.33
C GLU A 186 2.62 -11.93 15.92
N GLY A 187 2.71 -10.82 16.67
CA GLY A 187 3.98 -10.31 17.20
C GLY A 187 4.85 -9.51 16.20
N VAL A 188 4.44 -9.36 14.95
CA VAL A 188 5.10 -8.50 13.95
C VAL A 188 4.37 -7.15 13.86
N ASP A 189 5.12 -6.06 13.86
CA ASP A 189 4.57 -4.69 13.82
C ASP A 189 4.25 -4.23 12.40
N VAL A 190 3.36 -4.97 11.73
CA VAL A 190 2.89 -4.63 10.38
C VAL A 190 2.16 -3.29 10.41
N PHE A 191 2.49 -2.39 9.50
CA PHE A 191 1.84 -1.07 9.40
C PHE A 191 0.49 -1.15 8.68
N THR A 192 0.45 -1.88 7.55
CA THR A 192 -0.75 -2.01 6.72
C THR A 192 -0.83 -3.40 6.10
N PHE A 193 -2.01 -4.01 6.12
CA PHE A 193 -2.35 -5.18 5.31
C PHE A 193 -3.09 -4.72 4.06
N ILE A 194 -2.54 -5.03 2.88
CA ILE A 194 -3.14 -4.67 1.60
C ILE A 194 -3.87 -5.90 1.03
N ALA A 195 -5.19 -5.81 0.98
CA ALA A 195 -6.05 -6.80 0.36
C ALA A 195 -6.58 -6.30 -0.99
N GLY A 196 -7.10 -7.21 -1.80
CA GLY A 196 -7.71 -6.88 -3.09
C GLY A 196 -8.95 -7.73 -3.33
N ARG A 197 -8.95 -8.49 -4.43
CA ARG A 197 -10.09 -9.34 -4.86
C ARG A 197 -10.64 -10.28 -3.79
N GLY A 198 -9.80 -10.78 -2.87
CA GLY A 198 -10.27 -11.62 -1.75
C GLY A 198 -11.31 -10.94 -0.85
N ILE A 199 -11.35 -9.60 -0.82
CA ILE A 199 -12.40 -8.82 -0.16
C ILE A 199 -13.41 -8.32 -1.18
N THR A 200 -12.98 -7.68 -2.28
CA THR A 200 -13.89 -6.97 -3.17
C THR A 200 -14.79 -7.87 -4.01
N GLU A 201 -14.41 -9.14 -4.23
CA GLU A 201 -15.19 -10.15 -4.98
C GLU A 201 -15.90 -11.15 -4.05
N ALA A 202 -15.89 -10.91 -2.73
CA ALA A 202 -16.69 -11.71 -1.80
C ALA A 202 -18.19 -11.50 -2.01
N GLU A 203 -19.02 -12.43 -1.52
CA GLU A 203 -20.48 -12.32 -1.60
C GLU A 203 -21.00 -11.04 -0.91
N ASP A 204 -20.41 -10.69 0.23
CA ASP A 204 -20.59 -9.41 0.91
C ASP A 204 -19.21 -8.76 1.15
N PRO A 205 -18.77 -7.85 0.26
CA PRO A 205 -17.46 -7.20 0.39
C PRO A 205 -17.29 -6.39 1.67
N ALA A 206 -18.34 -5.71 2.14
CA ALA A 206 -18.29 -4.91 3.36
C ALA A 206 -18.13 -5.81 4.59
N ALA A 207 -18.90 -6.89 4.68
CA ALA A 207 -18.76 -7.86 5.77
C ALA A 207 -17.38 -8.54 5.74
N SER A 208 -16.85 -8.86 4.56
CA SER A 208 -15.50 -9.41 4.41
C SER A 208 -14.41 -8.45 4.91
N ALA A 209 -14.50 -7.17 4.52
CA ALA A 209 -13.59 -6.12 5.00
C ALA A 209 -13.68 -5.93 6.53
N ARG A 210 -14.90 -5.94 7.07
CA ARG A 210 -15.13 -5.82 8.51
C ARG A 210 -14.56 -7.00 9.28
N ALA A 211 -14.77 -8.22 8.82
CA ALA A 211 -14.20 -9.42 9.43
C ALA A 211 -12.66 -9.37 9.44
N PHE A 212 -12.04 -8.89 8.36
CA PHE A 212 -10.61 -8.67 8.30
C PHE A 212 -10.14 -7.65 9.35
N LYS A 213 -10.83 -6.51 9.48
CA LYS A 213 -10.53 -5.50 10.51
C LYS A 213 -10.75 -5.99 11.93
N ASP A 214 -11.76 -6.81 12.16
CA ASP A 214 -12.04 -7.38 13.48
C ASP A 214 -10.97 -8.39 13.89
N GLU A 215 -10.43 -9.16 12.95
CA GLU A 215 -9.29 -10.04 13.22
C GLU A 215 -7.99 -9.24 13.49
N ILE A 216 -7.76 -8.13 12.77
CA ILE A 216 -6.69 -7.19 13.11
C ILE A 216 -6.86 -6.69 14.56
N LYS A 217 -8.05 -6.25 14.95
CA LYS A 217 -8.32 -5.80 16.34
C LYS A 217 -8.10 -6.92 17.34
N ARG A 218 -8.45 -8.17 17.01
CA ARG A 218 -8.27 -9.31 17.91
C ARG A 218 -6.79 -9.62 18.17
N ILE A 219 -5.94 -9.50 17.16
CA ILE A 219 -4.51 -9.84 17.26
C ILE A 219 -3.67 -8.67 17.81
N TRP A 220 -3.96 -7.43 17.41
CA TRP A 220 -3.14 -6.24 17.76
C TRP A 220 -3.81 -5.23 18.70
N GLY A 221 -5.07 -5.43 19.09
CA GLY A 221 -5.84 -4.51 19.93
C GLY A 221 -5.72 -4.71 21.42
#